data_AF-A0A0M1JCV0-F1
#
_entry.id   AF-A0A0M1JCV0-F1
#
_cell.length_a   1.000
_cell.length_b   1.000
_cell.length_c   1.000
_cell.angle_alpha   90.00
_cell.angle_beta   90.00
_cell.angle_gamma   90.00
#
_symmetry.space_group_name_H-M   'P 1'
#
loop_
_entity.id
_entity.type
_entity.pdbx_description
1 polymer ?
#
loop_
_entity_poly.entity_id
_entity_poly.type
_entity_poly.pdbx_seq_one_letter_code
_entity_poly.pdbx_strand_id
1 'polypeptide(L)'
;MDAYSSRGVNVVHNDSDGSKIQDAVRNAQNYSRSGQFIIEQFIEGQLYSHSCFIVNGEIITDFIVEEYCSAYPFAVDTSWVASDFSPEILQRLRGDIVRMARDAVLGSGMCLTGILLTNTVNWKAFERAGLGEYKAKAIS
;
A
#
# COMPACT_ATOMS: atom_id res chain seq x y z
N MET A 1 -10.19 -0.70 -7.46
CA MET A 1 -9.69 -1.91 -6.75
C MET A 1 -10.60 -2.16 -5.57
N ASP A 2 -11.17 -3.34 -5.44
CA ASP A 2 -12.15 -3.69 -4.40
C ASP A 2 -11.97 -5.12 -3.84
N ALA A 3 -10.83 -5.75 -4.13
CA ALA A 3 -10.40 -7.02 -3.55
C ALA A 3 -9.54 -6.78 -2.29
N TYR A 4 -9.53 -7.75 -1.37
CA TYR A 4 -8.81 -7.72 -0.10
C TYR A 4 -8.14 -9.07 0.20
N SER A 5 -7.30 -9.13 1.23
CA SER A 5 -6.51 -10.32 1.60
C SER A 5 -5.63 -10.82 0.45
N SER A 6 -5.08 -9.89 -0.32
CA SER A 6 -4.13 -10.14 -1.42
C SER A 6 -4.65 -11.04 -2.55
N ARG A 7 -5.97 -11.20 -2.64
CA ARG A 7 -6.60 -11.96 -3.72
C ARG A 7 -6.39 -11.26 -5.06
N GLY A 8 -5.90 -12.00 -6.05
CA GLY A 8 -5.63 -11.48 -7.39
C GLY A 8 -4.31 -10.71 -7.51
N VAL A 9 -3.48 -10.66 -6.46
CA VAL A 9 -2.13 -10.08 -6.53
C VAL A 9 -1.18 -11.06 -7.22
N ASN A 10 -0.40 -10.56 -8.17
CA ASN A 10 0.59 -11.34 -8.91
C ASN A 10 1.87 -10.51 -9.05
N VAL A 11 3.03 -11.14 -8.92
CA VAL A 11 4.31 -10.53 -9.33
C VAL A 11 4.71 -11.14 -10.66
N VAL A 12 4.88 -10.28 -11.65
CA VAL A 12 5.27 -10.68 -13.00
C VAL A 12 6.75 -10.38 -13.18
N HIS A 13 7.55 -11.43 -13.34
CA HIS A 13 8.97 -11.31 -13.70
C HIS A 13 9.20 -11.83 -15.11
N ASN A 14 10.07 -11.14 -15.85
CA ASN A 14 10.58 -11.57 -17.16
C ASN A 14 9.46 -11.98 -18.13
N ASP A 15 8.69 -11.00 -18.62
CA ASP A 15 7.55 -11.21 -19.53
C ASP A 15 7.86 -10.66 -20.92
N SER A 16 8.65 -11.41 -21.70
CA SER A 16 9.13 -10.95 -23.01
C SER A 16 8.05 -10.90 -24.08
N ASP A 17 6.99 -11.70 -23.95
CA ASP A 17 5.90 -11.80 -24.94
C ASP A 17 4.58 -11.19 -24.46
N GLY A 18 4.54 -10.65 -23.23
CA GLY A 18 3.35 -10.03 -22.65
C GLY A 18 2.26 -11.03 -22.26
N SER A 19 2.52 -12.34 -22.32
CA SER A 19 1.52 -13.35 -21.97
C SER A 19 1.25 -13.37 -20.47
N LYS A 20 2.30 -13.24 -19.65
CA LYS A 20 2.18 -13.33 -18.19
C LYS A 20 1.43 -12.14 -17.60
N ILE A 21 1.65 -10.95 -18.13
CA ILE A 21 0.93 -9.75 -17.69
C ILE A 21 -0.55 -9.85 -18.07
N GLN A 22 -0.89 -10.44 -19.24
CA GLN A 22 -2.28 -10.68 -19.61
C GLN A 22 -2.96 -11.69 -18.68
N ASP A 23 -2.27 -12.78 -18.32
CA ASP A 23 -2.76 -13.75 -17.34
C ASP A 23 -2.97 -13.12 -15.96
N ALA A 24 -2.01 -12.31 -15.49
CA ALA A 24 -2.10 -11.59 -14.23
C ALA A 24 -3.27 -10.60 -14.21
N VAL A 25 -3.50 -9.87 -15.31
CA VAL A 25 -4.65 -8.96 -15.46
C VAL A 25 -5.96 -9.73 -15.39
N ARG A 26 -6.10 -10.84 -16.14
CA ARG A 26 -7.30 -11.69 -16.06
C ARG A 26 -7.54 -12.20 -14.65
N ASN A 27 -6.49 -12.65 -13.97
CA ASN A 27 -6.57 -13.11 -12.59
C ASN A 27 -7.05 -12.00 -11.64
N ALA A 28 -6.45 -10.80 -11.72
CA ALA A 28 -6.85 -9.66 -10.90
C ALA A 28 -8.32 -9.25 -11.14
N GLN A 29 -8.74 -9.21 -12.41
CA GLN A 29 -10.12 -8.88 -12.78
C GLN A 29 -11.13 -9.90 -12.25
N ASN A 30 -10.79 -11.20 -12.20
CA ASN A 30 -11.67 -12.23 -11.66
C ASN A 30 -11.95 -12.06 -10.15
N TYR A 31 -11.02 -11.45 -9.41
CA TYR A 31 -11.17 -11.19 -7.97
C TYR A 31 -11.73 -9.80 -7.65
N SER A 32 -11.75 -8.87 -8.62
CA SER A 32 -12.34 -7.53 -8.47
C SER A 32 -13.82 -7.54 -8.88
N ARG A 33 -14.72 -7.09 -8.00
CA ARG A 33 -16.16 -7.01 -8.35
C ARG A 33 -16.40 -5.93 -9.40
N SER A 34 -15.62 -4.86 -9.38
CA SER A 34 -15.66 -3.80 -10.39
C SER A 34 -14.88 -4.12 -11.68
N GLY A 35 -14.13 -5.23 -11.70
CA GLY A 35 -13.25 -5.59 -12.83
C GLY A 35 -12.06 -4.64 -13.02
N GLN A 36 -11.81 -3.75 -12.07
CA GLN A 36 -10.68 -2.83 -12.10
C GLN A 36 -9.41 -3.52 -11.60
N PHE A 37 -8.27 -3.16 -12.19
CA PHE A 37 -6.95 -3.63 -11.78
C PHE A 37 -5.95 -2.46 -11.76
N ILE A 38 -4.84 -2.64 -11.07
CA ILE A 38 -3.68 -1.74 -11.11
C ILE A 38 -2.44 -2.55 -11.45
N ILE A 39 -1.52 -1.95 -12.20
CA ILE A 39 -0.18 -2.50 -12.44
C ILE A 39 0.79 -1.47 -11.89
N GLU A 40 1.68 -1.93 -11.02
CA GLU A 40 2.66 -1.09 -10.36
C GLU A 40 4.03 -1.77 -10.33
N GLN A 41 5.07 -0.97 -10.07
CA GLN A 41 6.41 -1.51 -9.88
C GLN A 41 6.42 -2.37 -8.62
N PHE A 42 6.99 -3.58 -8.71
CA PHE A 42 7.25 -4.39 -7.52
C PHE A 42 8.36 -3.75 -6.67
N ILE A 43 8.08 -3.57 -5.39
CA ILE A 43 8.99 -2.97 -4.42
C ILE A 43 9.29 -4.02 -3.35
N GLU A 44 10.58 -4.25 -3.08
CA GLU A 44 11.05 -5.14 -2.02
C GLU A 44 11.49 -4.33 -0.79
N GLY A 45 11.20 -4.84 0.41
CA GLY A 45 11.53 -4.18 1.67
C GLY A 45 10.92 -4.86 2.88
N GLN A 46 11.14 -4.27 4.05
CA GLN A 46 10.49 -4.68 5.29
C GLN A 46 9.09 -4.06 5.38
N LEU A 47 8.08 -4.90 5.59
CA LEU A 47 6.69 -4.47 5.74
C LEU A 47 6.43 -4.08 7.19
N TYR A 48 5.74 -2.96 7.35
CA TYR A 48 5.17 -2.48 8.59
C TYR A 48 3.71 -2.12 8.34
N SER A 49 2.88 -2.20 9.38
CA SER A 49 1.57 -1.56 9.36
C SER A 49 1.45 -0.55 10.49
N HIS A 50 0.72 0.52 10.19
CA HIS A 50 0.41 1.60 11.10
C HIS A 50 -1.09 1.60 11.37
N SER A 51 -1.44 1.45 12.63
CA SER A 51 -2.81 1.56 13.10
C SER A 51 -2.95 2.84 13.89
N CYS A 52 -3.95 3.66 13.56
CA CYS A 52 -4.22 4.88 14.30
C CYS A 52 -5.71 5.12 14.51
N PHE A 53 -6.04 5.84 15.57
CA PHE A 53 -7.37 6.35 15.83
C PHE A 53 -7.40 7.84 15.56
N ILE A 54 -8.30 8.26 14.67
CA ILE A 54 -8.44 9.64 14.22
C ILE A 54 -9.72 10.22 14.82
N VAL A 55 -9.64 11.41 15.41
CA VAL A 55 -10.79 12.17 15.91
C VAL A 55 -10.65 13.60 15.40
N ASN A 56 -11.68 14.13 14.76
CA ASN A 56 -11.69 15.48 14.20
C ASN A 56 -10.48 15.81 13.30
N GLY A 57 -10.03 14.82 12.51
CA GLY A 57 -8.89 14.98 11.61
C GLY A 57 -7.51 15.01 12.30
N GLU A 58 -7.43 14.55 13.55
CA GLU A 58 -6.18 14.42 14.31
C GLU A 58 -6.00 12.99 14.83
N ILE A 59 -4.76 12.51 14.85
CA ILE A 59 -4.43 11.20 15.43
C ILE A 59 -4.37 11.34 16.95
N ILE A 60 -5.21 10.57 17.66
CA ILE A 60 -5.25 10.55 19.13
C ILE A 60 -4.31 9.49 19.70
N THR A 61 -4.19 8.36 19.01
CA THR A 61 -3.26 7.28 19.36
C THR A 61 -2.91 6.49 18.12
N ASP A 62 -1.71 5.93 18.12
CA ASP A 62 -1.24 5.07 17.05
C ASP A 62 -0.14 4.11 17.51
N PHE A 63 0.11 3.09 16.71
CA PHE A 63 1.22 2.17 16.88
C PHE A 63 1.66 1.61 15.54
N ILE A 64 2.93 1.18 15.49
CA ILE A 64 3.52 0.49 14.35
C ILE A 64 3.71 -0.97 14.73
N VAL A 65 3.38 -1.86 13.82
CA VAL A 65 3.80 -3.26 13.87
C VAL A 65 4.68 -3.58 12.68
N GLU A 66 5.67 -4.42 12.92
CA GLU A 66 6.46 -5.06 11.88
C GLU A 66 5.75 -6.34 11.45
N GLU A 67 5.67 -6.58 10.15
CA GLU A 67 4.89 -7.67 9.57
C GLU A 67 5.76 -8.60 8.73
N TYR A 68 5.46 -9.89 8.82
CA TYR A 68 6.19 -10.95 8.14
C TYR A 68 5.23 -11.86 7.37
N CYS A 69 5.69 -12.22 6.16
CA CYS A 69 4.96 -13.00 5.17
C CYS A 69 5.76 -14.27 4.86
N SER A 70 5.93 -15.14 5.85
CA SER A 70 6.82 -16.31 5.79
C SER A 70 6.25 -17.46 4.95
N ALA A 71 4.92 -17.64 4.97
CA ALA A 71 4.23 -18.71 4.28
C ALA A 71 3.84 -18.33 2.82
N TYR A 72 3.53 -17.06 2.57
CA TYR A 72 3.20 -16.53 1.24
C TYR A 72 3.54 -15.03 1.17
N PRO A 73 4.22 -14.54 0.12
CA PRO A 73 4.78 -13.17 0.09
C PRO A 73 3.77 -12.02 0.29
N PHE A 74 2.48 -12.28 0.11
CA PHE A 74 1.41 -11.29 0.28
C PHE A 74 0.41 -11.66 1.38
N ALA A 75 0.71 -12.63 2.24
CA ALA A 75 -0.13 -12.96 3.39
C ALA A 75 0.69 -12.84 4.67
N VAL A 76 0.35 -11.83 5.47
CA VAL A 76 0.93 -11.64 6.80
C VAL A 76 0.52 -12.83 7.67
N ASP A 77 1.51 -13.52 8.21
CA ASP A 77 1.31 -14.64 9.14
C ASP A 77 1.80 -14.33 10.56
N THR A 78 2.69 -13.36 10.70
CA THR A 78 3.28 -12.96 11.98
C THR A 78 3.49 -11.45 12.02
N SER A 79 3.22 -10.86 13.19
CA SER A 79 3.39 -9.43 13.42
C SER A 79 3.71 -9.12 14.87
N TRP A 80 4.49 -8.07 15.14
CA TRP A 80 4.76 -7.57 16.49
C TRP A 80 4.90 -6.06 16.51
N VAL A 81 4.66 -5.46 17.69
CA VAL A 81 4.82 -4.01 17.88
C VAL A 81 6.29 -3.63 17.73
N ALA A 82 6.58 -2.70 16.81
CA ALA A 82 7.93 -2.19 16.59
C ALA A 82 8.25 -1.08 17.60
N SER A 83 8.79 -1.46 18.76
CA SER A 83 9.08 -0.52 19.85
C SER A 83 10.22 0.46 19.57
N ASP A 84 11.09 0.15 18.60
CA ASP A 84 12.28 0.89 18.21
C ASP A 84 12.17 1.53 16.81
N PHE A 85 10.94 1.71 16.31
CA PHE A 85 10.69 2.33 15.02
C PHE A 85 11.18 3.80 14.99
N SER A 86 11.77 4.23 13.87
CA SER A 86 12.31 5.59 13.72
C SER A 86 11.26 6.67 14.00
N PRO A 87 11.49 7.53 15.01
CA PRO A 87 10.57 8.63 15.34
C PRO A 87 10.41 9.62 14.18
N GLU A 88 11.46 9.85 13.40
CA GLU A 88 11.45 10.76 12.25
C GLU A 88 10.55 10.25 11.13
N ILE A 89 10.61 8.95 10.83
CA ILE A 89 9.75 8.32 9.83
C ILE A 89 8.30 8.32 10.32
N LEU A 90 8.08 7.94 11.58
CA LEU A 90 6.75 7.92 12.19
C LEU A 90 6.08 9.31 12.16
N GLN A 91 6.85 10.37 12.45
CA GLN A 91 6.31 11.72 12.43
C GLN A 91 5.89 12.16 11.01
N ARG A 92 6.66 11.80 9.99
CA ARG A 92 6.30 12.08 8.59
C ARG A 92 5.03 11.34 8.19
N LEU A 93 4.98 10.04 8.49
CA LEU A 93 3.82 9.19 8.27
C LEU A 93 2.55 9.76 8.91
N ARG A 94 2.61 10.17 10.18
CA ARG A 94 1.49 10.82 10.88
C ARG A 94 1.02 12.08 10.15
N GLY A 95 1.95 12.89 9.65
CA GLY A 95 1.65 14.07 8.84
C GLY A 95 0.89 13.72 7.55
N ASP A 96 1.34 12.69 6.84
CA ASP A 96 0.69 12.22 5.62
C ASP A 96 -0.71 11.66 5.89
N ILE A 97 -0.89 10.89 6.96
CA ILE A 97 -2.20 10.34 7.35
C ILE A 97 -3.18 11.44 7.75
N VAL A 98 -2.74 12.43 8.53
CA VAL A 98 -3.58 13.58 8.88
C VAL A 98 -4.00 14.36 7.63
N ARG A 99 -3.07 14.57 6.69
CA ARG A 99 -3.38 15.20 5.40
C ARG A 99 -4.44 14.38 4.63
N MET A 100 -4.21 13.08 4.45
CA MET A 100 -5.15 12.19 3.75
C MET A 100 -6.52 12.14 4.43
N ALA A 101 -6.56 12.10 5.77
CA ALA A 101 -7.82 12.06 6.52
C ALA A 101 -8.64 13.34 6.36
N ARG A 102 -7.98 14.49 6.28
CA ARG A 102 -8.64 15.77 5.98
C ARG A 102 -9.17 15.82 4.55
N ASP A 103 -8.37 15.40 3.59
CA ASP A 103 -8.72 15.45 2.16
C ASP A 103 -9.86 14.46 1.83
N ALA A 104 -9.85 13.28 2.46
CA ALA A 104 -10.90 12.26 2.29
C ALA A 104 -12.15 12.50 3.16
N VAL A 105 -12.18 13.60 3.94
CA VAL A 105 -13.26 13.92 4.91
C VAL A 105 -13.57 12.73 5.81
N LEU A 106 -12.51 12.04 6.27
CA LEU A 106 -12.68 10.95 7.21
C LEU A 106 -13.20 11.53 8.53
N GLY A 107 -14.39 11.09 8.93
CA GLY A 107 -14.91 11.34 10.27
C GLY A 107 -14.06 10.64 11.34
N SER A 108 -14.50 10.73 12.60
CA SER A 108 -13.82 10.05 13.69
C SER A 108 -13.89 8.53 13.53
N GLY A 109 -12.76 7.83 13.62
CA GLY A 109 -12.69 6.39 13.42
C GLY A 109 -11.27 5.82 13.39
N MET A 110 -11.18 4.51 13.20
CA MET A 110 -9.90 3.80 13.08
C MET A 110 -9.42 3.79 11.62
N CYS A 111 -8.13 4.05 11.43
CA CYS A 111 -7.47 3.99 10.13
C CYS A 111 -6.31 2.99 10.21
N LEU A 112 -6.20 2.12 9.21
CA LEU A 112 -5.11 1.16 9.04
C LEU A 112 -4.37 1.48 7.74
N THR A 113 -3.06 1.67 7.83
CA THR A 113 -2.20 1.95 6.67
C THR A 113 -1.05 0.96 6.62
N GLY A 114 -0.83 0.32 5.47
CA GLY A 114 0.36 -0.52 5.21
C GLY A 114 1.52 0.31 4.67
N ILE A 115 2.75 -0.01 5.09
CA ILE A 115 3.97 0.75 4.78
C ILE A 115 5.09 -0.22 4.48
N LEU A 116 5.75 -0.04 3.35
CA LEU A 116 6.93 -0.81 3.00
C LEU A 116 8.18 0.07 3.13
N LEU A 117 9.08 -0.27 4.06
CA LEU A 117 10.39 0.34 4.16
C LEU A 117 11.37 -0.41 3.27
N THR A 118 11.94 0.29 2.30
CA THR A 118 12.91 -0.29 1.37
C THR A 118 14.30 0.23 1.70
N ASN A 119 15.34 -0.58 1.48
CA ASN A 119 16.75 -0.19 1.68
C ASN A 119 17.17 0.97 0.75
N THR A 120 16.36 1.29 -0.25
CA THR A 120 16.46 2.52 -1.01
C THR A 120 15.46 3.53 -0.47
N VAL A 121 15.94 4.59 0.16
CA VAL A 121 15.13 5.78 0.38
C VAL A 121 14.75 6.36 -0.99
N ASN A 122 13.65 5.91 -1.59
CA ASN A 122 13.18 6.34 -2.90
C ASN A 122 11.86 7.09 -2.74
N TRP A 123 11.98 8.34 -2.30
CA TRP A 123 10.87 9.23 -1.92
C TRP A 123 9.87 9.59 -3.06
N LYS A 124 10.08 9.12 -4.29
CA LYS A 124 9.21 9.45 -5.44
C LYS A 124 7.96 8.56 -5.58
N ALA A 125 7.87 7.43 -4.89
CA ALA A 125 6.76 6.49 -5.11
C ALA A 125 5.47 6.85 -4.35
N PHE A 126 5.56 7.53 -3.20
CA PHE A 126 4.39 7.81 -2.36
C PHE A 126 3.52 8.98 -2.88
N GLU A 127 4.12 10.00 -3.52
CA GLU A 127 3.37 11.12 -4.10
C GLU A 127 2.52 10.75 -5.32
N ARG A 128 2.79 9.61 -5.98
CA ARG A 128 2.07 9.20 -7.20
C ARG A 128 0.81 8.36 -6.96
N ALA A 129 0.62 7.82 -5.76
CA ALA A 129 -0.57 7.04 -5.43
C ALA A 129 -1.73 7.90 -4.89
N GLY A 130 -1.47 9.16 -4.52
CA GLY A 130 -2.45 10.05 -3.87
C GLY A 130 -3.10 11.13 -4.74
N LEU A 131 -2.70 11.28 -6.01
CA LEU A 131 -3.30 12.26 -6.91
C LEU A 131 -3.57 11.61 -8.26
N GLY A 132 -4.85 11.43 -8.58
CA GLY A 132 -5.29 10.90 -9.87
C GLY A 132 -4.80 11.78 -11.01
N GLU A 133 -3.92 11.23 -11.85
CA GLU A 133 -3.80 11.60 -13.26
C GLU A 133 -3.44 10.35 -14.08
N TYR A 134 -4.46 9.61 -14.52
CA TYR A 134 -4.37 8.88 -15.77
C TYR A 134 -4.29 9.91 -16.89
N LYS A 135 -3.11 10.14 -17.46
CA LYS A 135 -2.99 10.68 -18.82
C LYS A 135 -2.65 9.55 -19.77
N ALA A 136 -3.69 9.04 -20.42
CA ALA A 136 -3.56 8.37 -21.70
C ALA A 136 -2.90 9.33 -22.70
N LYS A 137 -1.60 9.15 -22.95
CA LYS A 137 -0.89 9.44 -24.22
C LYS A 137 0.62 9.31 -24.01
N ALA A 138 1.17 8.16 -24.39
CA ALA A 138 2.54 8.03 -24.89
C ALA A 138 2.68 6.70 -25.64
N ILE A 139 1.86 6.53 -26.69
CA ILE A 139 2.22 5.73 -27.85
C ILE A 139 2.12 6.69 -29.04
N SER A 140 3.23 7.38 -29.28
CA SER A 140 3.70 7.91 -30.56
C SER A 140 5.17 8.28 -30.40
#